data_AF-A0A2V5LSM8-F1
#
_entry.id   AF-A0A2V5LSM8-F1
#
_cell.length_a   1.000
_cell.length_b   1.000
_cell.length_c   1.000
_cell.angle_alpha   90.00
_cell.angle_beta   90.00
_cell.angle_gamma   90.00
#
_symmetry.space_group_name_H-M   'P 1'
#
loop_
_entity.id
_entity.type
_entity.pdbx_description
1 polymer ?
#
loop_
_entity_poly.entity_id
_entity_poly.type
_entity_poly.pdbx_seq_one_letter_code
_entity_poly.pdbx_strand_id
1 'polypeptide(L)' 'MIGVLERAAVVLAVLTGQPVAIAYVVAIKGLGRYPELKQAPAASERFIIGTMTSLLWAAAAATVAKVLLL' A
#
# COMPACT_ATOMS: atom_id res chain seq x y z
N MET A 1 -5.38 -2.10 -13.03
CA MET A 1 -4.24 -1.15 -13.10
C MET A 1 -4.13 -0.19 -11.91
N ILE A 2 -5.14 -0.04 -11.03
CA ILE A 2 -5.10 0.86 -9.85
C ILE A 2 -3.89 0.60 -8.92
N GLY A 3 -3.47 -0.66 -8.74
CA GLY A 3 -2.36 -1.02 -7.85
C GLY A 3 -0.97 -0.49 -8.28
N VAL A 4 -0.80 0.03 -9.50
CA VAL A 4 0.46 0.70 -9.88
C VAL A 4 0.59 2.06 -9.18
N LEU A 5 -0.50 2.83 -9.09
CA LEU A 5 -0.50 4.14 -8.45
C LEU A 5 -0.20 4.04 -6.94
N GLU A 6 -0.72 3.01 -6.28
CA GLU A 6 -0.45 2.77 -4.85
C GLU A 6 1.01 2.43 -4.60
N ARG A 7 1.60 1.58 -5.45
CA ARG A 7 3.02 1.23 -5.36
C ARG A 7 3.90 2.44 -5.64
N ALA A 8 3.55 3.27 -6.62
CA ALA A 8 4.25 4.52 -6.90
C ALA A 8 4.17 5.49 -5.71
N ALA A 9 3.01 5.63 -5.08
CA ALA A 9 2.84 6.45 -3.88
C ALA A 9 3.70 5.95 -2.70
N VAL A 10 3.78 4.62 -2.50
CA VAL A 10 4.67 4.03 -1.48
C VAL A 10 6.13 4.30 -1.78
N VAL A 11 6.57 4.12 -3.03
CA VAL A 11 7.94 4.40 -3.45
C VAL A 11 8.29 5.87 -3.20
N LEU A 12 7.42 6.81 -3.61
CA LEU A 12 7.61 8.23 -3.38
C LEU A 12 7.65 8.58 -1.88
N ALA A 13 6.80 7.97 -1.06
CA ALA A 13 6.79 8.16 0.38
C ALA A 13 8.13 7.75 1.03
N VAL A 14 8.70 6.62 0.60
CA VAL A 14 10.00 6.13 1.10
C VAL A 14 11.15 7.04 0.63
N LEU A 15 11.16 7.42 -0.64
CA LEU A 15 12.20 8.28 -1.22
C LEU A 15 12.20 9.68 -0.58
N THR A 16 11.03 10.27 -0.37
CA THR A 16 10.87 11.59 0.27
C THR A 16 11.02 11.55 1.80
N GLY A 17 11.21 10.37 2.40
CA GLY A 17 11.38 10.22 3.85
C GLY A 17 10.09 10.48 4.65
N GLN A 18 8.93 10.32 4.02
CA GLN A 18 7.61 10.60 4.59
C GLN A 18 6.81 9.30 4.73
N PRO A 19 7.19 8.38 5.65
CA PRO A 19 6.56 7.05 5.76
C PRO A 19 5.07 7.12 6.14
N VAL A 20 4.64 8.22 6.79
CA VAL A 20 3.23 8.45 7.12
C VAL A 20 2.33 8.53 5.88
N ALA A 21 2.88 8.92 4.71
CA ALA A 21 2.11 8.94 3.47
C ALA A 21 1.61 7.55 3.05
N ILE A 22 2.31 6.47 3.44
CA ILE A 22 1.87 5.09 3.19
C ILE A 22 0.56 4.81 3.95
N ALA A 23 0.42 5.31 5.18
CA ALA A 23 -0.78 5.13 5.97
C ALA A 23 -2.00 5.82 5.33
N TYR A 24 -1.81 7.00 4.72
CA TYR A 24 -2.88 7.68 3.98
C TYR A 24 -3.34 6.86 2.77
N VAL A 25 -2.42 6.26 2.01
CA VAL A 25 -2.75 5.41 0.86
C VAL A 25 -3.61 4.22 1.30
N VAL A 26 -3.23 3.55 2.40
CA VAL A 26 -3.98 2.43 2.98
C VAL A 26 -5.37 2.86 3.41
N ALA A 27 -5.48 3.98 4.13
CA ALA A 27 -6.74 4.50 4.64
C ALA A 27 -7.72 4.81 3.48
N ILE A 28 -7.26 5.53 2.46
CA ILE A 28 -8.09 5.89 1.29
C ILE A 28 -8.58 4.63 0.56
N LYS A 29 -7.69 3.66 0.34
CA LYS A 29 -8.04 2.40 -0.32
C LYS A 29 -9.06 1.59 0.48
N GLY A 30 -8.91 1.53 1.80
CA GLY A 30 -9.84 0.85 2.71
C GLY A 30 -11.22 1.48 2.74
N LEU A 31 -11.30 2.81 2.76
CA LEU A 31 -12.58 3.55 2.75
C LEU A 31 -13.39 3.28 1.48
N GLY A 32 -12.74 3.27 0.31
CA GLY A 32 -13.42 3.03 -0.97
C GLY A 32 -14.04 1.63 -1.09
N ARG A 33 -13.56 0.65 -0.31
CA ARG A 33 -14.03 -0.75 -0.34
C ARG A 33 -14.83 -1.14 0.90
N TYR A 34 -14.95 -0.28 1.90
CA TYR A 34 -15.61 -0.56 3.16
C TYR A 34 -17.02 -1.17 3.03
N PRO A 35 -17.91 -0.71 2.12
CA PRO A 35 -19.24 -1.30 1.94
C PRO A 35 -19.22 -2.74 1.40
N GLU A 36 -18.27 -3.07 0.53
CA GLU A 36 -18.06 -4.43 -0.01
C GLU A 36 -17.44 -5.35 1.05
N LEU A 37 -16.47 -4.82 1.79
CA LEU A 37 -15.74 -5.49 2.85
C LEU A 37 -16.65 -5.88 4.04
N LYS A 38 -17.67 -5.07 4.33
CA LYS A 38 -18.65 -5.32 5.39
C LYS A 38 -19.63 -6.46 5.06
N GLN A 39 -19.90 -6.71 3.78
CA GLN A 39 -20.88 -7.70 3.34
C GLN A 39 -20.30 -9.11 3.20
N ALA A 40 -18.99 -9.24 3.00
CA ALA A 40 -18.31 -10.52 2.77
C ALA A 40 -17.00 -10.62 3.58
N PRO A 41 -17.01 -11.25 4.78
CA PRO A 41 -15.84 -11.35 5.66
C PRO A 41 -14.63 -12.02 4.99
N ALA A 42 -14.86 -13.10 4.24
CA ALA A 42 -13.80 -13.82 3.53
C ALA A 42 -13.18 -13.00 2.38
N ALA A 43 -13.94 -12.10 1.75
CA ALA A 43 -13.41 -11.17 0.76
C ALA A 43 -12.58 -10.06 1.43
N SER A 44 -12.97 -9.64 2.63
CA SER A 44 -12.22 -8.70 3.46
C SER A 44 -10.83 -9.18 3.82
N GLU A 45 -10.72 -10.41 4.32
CA GLU A 45 -9.42 -10.98 4.72
C GLU A 45 -8.47 -11.06 3.53
N ARG A 46 -8.96 -11.55 2.38
CA ARG A 46 -8.16 -11.64 1.14
C ARG A 46 -7.73 -10.28 0.62
N PHE A 47 -8.60 -9.27 0.72
CA PHE A 47 -8.28 -7.90 0.31
C PHE A 47 -7.22 -7.27 1.20
N ILE A 48 -7.33 -7.43 2.52
CA ILE A 48 -6.37 -6.89 3.48
C ILE A 48 -5.01 -7.55 3.30
N ILE A 49 -4.97 -8.89 3.27
CA ILE A 49 -3.73 -9.65 3.07
C ILE A 49 -3.07 -9.24 1.75
N GLY A 50 -3.82 -9.25 0.64
CA GLY A 50 -3.28 -8.87 -0.67
C GLY A 50 -2.75 -7.43 -0.72
N THR A 51 -3.46 -6.49 -0.09
CA THR A 51 -3.04 -5.08 -0.05
C THR A 51 -1.78 -4.91 0.80
N MET A 52 -1.76 -5.45 2.01
CA MET A 52 -0.61 -5.34 2.91
C MET A 52 0.64 -6.00 2.33
N THR A 53 0.52 -7.20 1.75
CA THR A 53 1.64 -7.88 1.10
C THR A 53 2.21 -7.05 -0.06
N SER A 54 1.35 -6.46 -0.91
CA SER A 54 1.82 -5.64 -2.03
C SER A 54 2.49 -4.33 -1.57
N LEU A 55 2.00 -3.69 -0.51
CA LEU A 55 2.57 -2.45 0.00
C LEU A 55 3.89 -2.71 0.73
N LEU A 56 3.97 -3.80 1.50
CA LEU A 56 5.23 -4.25 2.12
C LEU A 56 6.30 -4.51 1.07
N TRP A 57 5.94 -5.20 -0.03
CA TRP A 57 6.88 -5.45 -1.11
C TRP A 57 7.38 -4.14 -1.75
N ALA A 58 6.47 -3.19 -2.02
CA ALA A 58 6.84 -1.89 -2.58
C ALA A 58 7.72 -1.07 -1.62
N ALA A 59 7.41 -1.07 -0.32
CA ALA A 59 8.19 -0.37 0.69
C ALA A 59 9.58 -0.98 0.86
N ALA A 60 9.68 -2.32 0.87
CA ALA A 60 10.96 -3.02 0.93
C ALA A 60 11.81 -2.72 -0.31
N ALA A 61 11.26 -2.86 -1.51
CA ALA A 61 11.96 -2.55 -2.75
C ALA A 61 12.43 -1.09 -2.82
N ALA A 62 11.56 -0.14 -2.42
CA ALA A 62 11.91 1.28 -2.38
C ALA A 62 13.01 1.59 -1.36
N THR A 63 12.98 0.93 -0.19
CA THR A 63 13.99 1.12 0.85
C THR A 63 15.33 0.56 0.40
N VAL A 64 15.34 -0.64 -0.19
CA VAL A 64 16.55 -1.25 -0.76
C VAL A 64 17.13 -0.36 -1.87
N ALA A 65 16.30 0.13 -2.78
CA ALA A 65 16.75 1.05 -3.83
C ALA A 65 17.33 2.34 -3.23
N LYS A 66 16.68 2.93 -2.22
CA LYS A 66 17.17 4.12 -1.54
C LYS A 66 18.51 3.88 -0.85
N VAL A 67 18.71 2.73 -0.21
CA VAL A 67 19.95 2.43 0.52
C VAL A 67 21.11 2.07 -0.41
N LEU A 68 20.84 1.41 -1.54
CA LEU A 68 21.88 0.93 -2.45
C LEU A 68 22.23 1.93 -3.57
N LEU A 69 21.32 2.83 -3.95
CA LEU A 69 21.47 3.70 -5.12
C LEU A 69 21.52 5.20 -4.81
N LEU A 70 21.25 5.62 -3.55
CA LEU A 70 21.25 7.01 -3.09
C LEU A 70 22.08 7.15 -1.81
#